data_AF-A0A0N0NL36-F1
#
_entry.id   AF-A0A0N0NL36-F1
#
_cell.length_a   1.000
_cell.length_b   1.000
_cell.length_c   1.000
_cell.angle_alpha   90.00
_cell.angle_beta   90.00
_cell.angle_gamma   90.00
#
_symmetry.space_group_name_H-M   'P 1'
#
loop_
_entity.id
_entity.type
_entity.pdbx_description
1 polymer ?
#
loop_
_entity_poly.entity_id
_entity_poly.type
_entity_poly.pdbx_seq_one_letter_code
_entity_poly.pdbx_strand_id
1 'polypeptide(L)'
;MSLVQYLLQNEPFFRESRLPSLYSDLTNLRNTNPEGFAANAQAWTSALLRLAVAGNLPTEQRFILSTSTDLLNALSSPTYGRPVGLGAVLDEAVREKQMIDLVEFTKSEKSIYAKSWIPSPWSILSWSLRTAGLLGNTTYDKRGDLRPGNLVLLPVLEDINKKVTAWQQRQNLNSLVDRIFTRDAFTTEMAKLLSSSNASGSLSAKDLEVLLLYLWRDQGLLSYNSTTVKLKPAGSPSRPEPVSQEDNAIANLKSLISSMTVQIQNLEGTISTQNLRAKSAVTQNNKTIALAALRSRKAAERTLEQRTATLRQLEEVYTQIENAASQADIVNTLQQSTSALKSLNSKVGSIDSVDAVLDELREEMQKTGEVQDVLAEPLASGQEAEANELEVDEELEALEKEEWEKLEEKQAKETAARLKELEGVGKEHQAQQQHVQQHAQQHSQQHAQALKENETNDFEAQLSKSVEKMNTLSLTTLKSADHEKRPQAQEAT
;
A
#
# COMPACT_ATOMS: atom_id res chain seq x y z
N MET A 1 -23.20 -8.15 -5.16
CA MET A 1 -23.78 -9.51 -5.15
C MET A 1 -24.81 -9.58 -4.04
N SER A 2 -26.00 -10.15 -4.25
CA SER A 2 -27.01 -10.29 -3.17
C SER A 2 -26.56 -11.33 -2.14
N LEU A 3 -27.06 -11.25 -0.90
CA LEU A 3 -26.69 -12.22 0.14
C LEU A 3 -27.11 -13.64 -0.23
N VAL A 4 -28.28 -13.78 -0.86
CA VAL A 4 -28.77 -15.07 -1.37
C VAL A 4 -27.81 -15.66 -2.41
N GLN A 5 -27.32 -14.84 -3.34
CA GLN A 5 -26.35 -15.30 -4.34
C GLN A 5 -25.02 -15.70 -3.70
N TYR A 6 -24.56 -14.93 -2.71
CA TYR A 6 -23.37 -15.28 -1.94
C TYR A 6 -23.54 -16.63 -1.22
N LEU A 7 -24.69 -16.85 -0.57
CA LEU A 7 -24.98 -18.11 0.11
C LEU A 7 -25.04 -19.30 -0.85
N LEU A 8 -25.66 -19.15 -2.02
CA LEU A 8 -25.70 -20.21 -3.04
C LEU A 8 -24.30 -20.67 -3.49
N GLN A 9 -23.32 -19.76 -3.48
CA GLN A 9 -21.94 -20.04 -3.88
C GLN A 9 -21.06 -20.55 -2.73
N ASN A 10 -21.35 -20.13 -1.49
CA ASN A 10 -20.42 -20.30 -0.36
C ASN A 10 -20.97 -21.15 0.78
N GLU A 11 -22.25 -21.56 0.74
CA GLU A 11 -22.89 -22.32 1.81
C GLU A 11 -23.48 -23.65 1.31
N PRO A 12 -22.85 -24.81 1.64
CA PRO A 12 -23.24 -26.12 1.08
C PRO A 12 -24.69 -26.54 1.33
N PHE A 13 -25.29 -26.06 2.42
CA PHE A 13 -26.68 -26.35 2.79
C PHE A 13 -27.70 -25.42 2.12
N PHE A 14 -27.24 -24.34 1.48
CA PHE A 14 -28.06 -23.33 0.81
C PHE A 14 -27.98 -23.53 -0.70
N ARG A 15 -28.76 -24.45 -1.26
CA ARG A 15 -28.76 -24.81 -2.69
C ARG A 15 -30.04 -24.31 -3.38
N GLU A 16 -29.99 -24.08 -4.69
CA GLU A 16 -31.15 -23.62 -5.48
C GLU A 16 -32.37 -24.54 -5.29
N SER A 17 -32.16 -25.86 -5.32
CA SER A 17 -33.22 -26.86 -5.12
C SER A 17 -33.87 -26.82 -3.74
N ARG A 18 -33.21 -26.21 -2.74
CA ARG A 18 -33.73 -26.07 -1.37
C ARG A 18 -34.43 -24.74 -1.11
N LEU A 19 -34.27 -23.74 -1.99
CA LEU A 19 -34.86 -22.41 -1.78
C LEU A 19 -36.38 -22.43 -1.54
N PRO A 20 -37.21 -23.21 -2.27
CA PRO A 20 -38.64 -23.27 -1.99
C PRO A 20 -38.96 -23.70 -0.54
N SER A 21 -38.20 -24.66 -0.01
CA SER A 21 -38.36 -25.14 1.36
C SER A 21 -37.82 -24.15 2.40
N LEU A 22 -36.67 -23.53 2.12
CA LEU A 22 -36.03 -22.55 3.02
C LEU A 22 -36.86 -21.27 3.21
N TYR A 23 -37.60 -20.83 2.18
CA TYR A 23 -38.45 -19.65 2.24
C TYR A 23 -39.92 -19.97 2.56
N SER A 24 -40.25 -21.24 2.80
CA SER A 24 -41.58 -21.66 3.24
C SER A 24 -41.86 -21.25 4.70
N ASP A 25 -43.12 -21.37 5.13
CA ASP A 25 -43.48 -21.15 6.53
C ASP A 25 -43.00 -22.31 7.42
N LEU A 26 -41.82 -22.13 7.99
CA LEU A 26 -41.17 -23.10 8.87
C LEU A 26 -41.90 -23.29 10.21
N THR A 27 -42.78 -22.36 10.60
CA THR A 27 -43.52 -22.40 11.88
C THR A 27 -44.44 -23.61 11.92
N ASN A 28 -45.17 -23.84 10.83
CA ASN A 28 -46.06 -25.00 10.67
C ASN A 28 -45.26 -26.29 10.47
N LEU A 29 -44.13 -26.20 9.75
CA LEU A 29 -43.28 -27.35 9.47
C LEU A 29 -42.72 -28.00 10.74
N ARG A 30 -42.46 -27.22 11.79
CA ARG A 30 -42.00 -27.75 13.09
C ARG A 30 -42.93 -28.83 13.65
N ASN A 31 -44.24 -28.67 13.47
CA ASN A 31 -45.24 -29.60 14.00
C ASN A 31 -45.56 -30.73 13.01
N THR A 32 -45.55 -30.45 11.70
CA THR A 32 -45.98 -31.41 10.67
C THR A 32 -44.83 -32.28 10.14
N ASN A 33 -43.61 -31.77 10.12
CA ASN A 33 -42.39 -32.49 9.71
C ASN A 33 -41.16 -31.96 10.49
N PRO A 34 -40.95 -32.46 11.72
CA PRO A 34 -39.85 -32.01 12.58
C PRO A 34 -38.46 -32.17 11.96
N GLU A 35 -38.23 -33.25 11.21
CA GLU A 35 -36.95 -33.50 10.54
C GLU A 35 -36.69 -32.48 9.43
N GLY A 36 -37.72 -32.18 8.62
CA GLY A 36 -37.66 -31.14 7.59
C GLY A 36 -37.41 -29.76 8.19
N PHE A 37 -38.05 -29.45 9.33
CA PHE A 37 -37.79 -28.23 10.08
C PHE A 37 -36.34 -28.17 10.56
N ALA A 38 -35.83 -29.22 11.22
CA ALA A 38 -34.46 -29.27 11.72
C ALA A 38 -33.43 -29.08 10.60
N ALA A 39 -33.64 -29.71 9.44
CA ALA A 39 -32.76 -29.56 8.27
C ALA A 39 -32.80 -28.13 7.67
N ASN A 40 -33.94 -27.44 7.74
CA ASN A 40 -34.06 -26.05 7.30
C ASN A 40 -33.47 -25.08 8.33
N ALA A 41 -33.69 -25.33 9.62
CA ALA A 41 -33.11 -24.55 10.70
C ALA A 41 -31.58 -24.62 10.68
N GLN A 42 -31.00 -25.80 10.52
CA GLN A 42 -29.55 -25.98 10.37
C GLN A 42 -29.00 -25.20 9.17
N ALA A 43 -29.67 -25.26 8.01
CA ALA A 43 -29.24 -24.57 6.80
C ALA A 43 -29.23 -23.05 6.99
N TRP A 44 -30.30 -22.49 7.58
CA TRP A 44 -30.39 -21.07 7.88
C TRP A 44 -29.40 -20.62 8.95
N THR A 45 -29.22 -21.38 10.03
CA THR A 45 -28.22 -21.07 11.06
C THR A 45 -26.81 -21.07 10.46
N SER A 46 -26.45 -22.08 9.67
CA SER A 46 -25.14 -22.14 8.99
C SER A 46 -24.95 -20.95 8.03
N ALA A 47 -25.99 -20.60 7.27
CA ALA A 47 -25.98 -19.43 6.39
C ALA A 47 -25.74 -18.12 7.16
N LEU A 48 -26.43 -17.89 8.28
CA LEU A 48 -26.25 -16.69 9.10
C LEU A 48 -24.83 -16.61 9.69
N LEU A 49 -24.29 -17.73 10.19
CA LEU A 49 -22.92 -17.80 10.71
C LEU A 49 -21.90 -17.49 9.61
N ARG A 50 -22.09 -18.04 8.40
CA ARG A 50 -21.24 -17.77 7.24
C ARG A 50 -21.24 -16.29 6.87
N LEU A 51 -22.42 -15.68 6.79
CA LEU A 51 -22.56 -14.26 6.48
C LEU A 51 -21.91 -13.38 7.54
N ALA A 52 -22.05 -13.73 8.82
CA ALA A 52 -21.44 -13.00 9.93
C ALA A 52 -19.90 -13.01 9.84
N VAL A 53 -19.31 -14.20 9.66
CA VAL A 53 -17.85 -14.36 9.51
C VAL A 53 -17.31 -13.60 8.30
N ALA A 54 -18.08 -13.61 7.20
CA ALA A 54 -17.72 -12.89 5.99
C ALA A 54 -17.89 -11.36 6.09
N GLY A 55 -18.53 -10.85 7.15
CA GLY A 55 -18.87 -9.43 7.28
C GLY A 55 -19.92 -8.96 6.26
N ASN A 56 -20.76 -9.88 5.78
CA ASN A 56 -21.79 -9.63 4.77
C ASN A 56 -23.18 -9.37 5.39
N LEU A 57 -23.30 -9.36 6.72
CA LEU A 57 -24.54 -8.96 7.38
C LEU A 57 -24.78 -7.45 7.22
N PRO A 58 -26.03 -6.97 7.38
CA PRO A 58 -26.33 -5.53 7.30
C PRO A 58 -25.57 -4.69 8.33
N THR A 59 -25.20 -5.31 9.45
CA THR A 59 -24.40 -4.71 10.49
C THR A 59 -22.93 -5.10 10.36
N GLU A 60 -22.04 -4.21 10.78
CA GLU A 60 -20.58 -4.46 10.81
C GLU A 60 -20.16 -5.57 11.78
N GLN A 61 -21.05 -5.97 12.71
CA GLN A 61 -20.73 -6.98 13.71
C GLN A 61 -20.56 -8.39 13.09
N ARG A 62 -19.56 -9.11 13.58
CA ARG A 62 -19.24 -10.49 13.14
C ARG A 62 -19.56 -11.56 14.17
N PHE A 63 -19.60 -11.19 15.45
CA PHE A 63 -19.93 -12.11 16.55
C PHE A 63 -21.34 -11.88 17.09
N ILE A 64 -22.01 -10.82 16.62
CA ILE A 64 -23.34 -10.43 17.05
C ILE A 64 -24.24 -10.35 15.81
N LEU A 65 -25.35 -11.07 15.84
CA LEU A 65 -26.42 -10.97 14.85
C LEU A 65 -27.49 -10.00 15.36
N SER A 66 -27.70 -8.89 14.66
CA SER A 66 -28.83 -7.99 14.90
C SER A 66 -30.08 -8.55 14.21
N THR A 67 -31.11 -8.85 14.99
CA THR A 67 -32.40 -9.31 14.48
C THR A 67 -33.28 -8.10 14.17
N SER A 68 -33.48 -7.79 12.90
CA SER A 68 -34.28 -6.62 12.49
C SER A 68 -34.97 -6.85 11.14
N THR A 69 -35.84 -5.91 10.75
CA THR A 69 -36.41 -5.88 9.40
C THR A 69 -35.33 -5.75 8.32
N ASP A 70 -34.21 -5.08 8.61
CA ASP A 70 -33.09 -4.95 7.67
C ASP A 70 -32.45 -6.30 7.37
N LEU A 71 -32.33 -7.18 8.37
CA LEU A 71 -31.88 -8.56 8.17
C LEU A 71 -32.83 -9.34 7.24
N LEU A 72 -34.14 -9.24 7.44
CA LEU A 72 -35.13 -9.88 6.56
C LEU A 72 -35.05 -9.34 5.13
N ASN A 73 -34.89 -8.03 4.98
CA ASN A 73 -34.78 -7.38 3.67
C ASN A 73 -33.51 -7.82 2.95
N ALA A 74 -32.38 -7.85 3.64
CA ALA A 74 -31.10 -8.24 3.06
C ALA A 74 -31.07 -9.71 2.61
N LEU A 75 -31.84 -10.57 3.30
CA LEU A 75 -32.03 -11.98 2.96
C LEU A 75 -33.20 -12.23 1.99
N SER A 76 -33.83 -11.19 1.45
CA SER A 76 -34.96 -11.36 0.53
C SER A 76 -34.51 -11.93 -0.82
N SER A 77 -35.28 -12.89 -1.32
CA SER A 77 -35.15 -13.40 -2.69
C SER A 77 -36.10 -12.66 -3.63
N PRO A 78 -35.69 -12.31 -4.87
CA PRO A 78 -36.60 -11.79 -5.88
C PRO A 78 -37.74 -12.76 -6.22
N THR A 79 -37.48 -14.08 -6.13
CA THR A 79 -38.43 -15.14 -6.50
C THR A 79 -39.29 -15.59 -5.32
N TYR A 80 -38.69 -15.72 -4.14
CA TYR A 80 -39.35 -16.31 -2.96
C TYR A 80 -39.72 -15.29 -1.88
N GLY A 81 -39.37 -14.02 -2.06
CA GLY A 81 -39.66 -12.95 -1.10
C GLY A 81 -38.79 -13.02 0.16
N ARG A 82 -39.32 -12.50 1.28
CA ARG A 82 -38.64 -12.49 2.58
C ARG A 82 -38.69 -13.88 3.24
N PRO A 83 -37.68 -14.26 4.04
CA PRO A 83 -37.66 -15.54 4.73
C PRO A 83 -38.60 -15.54 5.96
N VAL A 84 -39.88 -15.85 5.74
CA VAL A 84 -40.94 -15.77 6.76
C VAL A 84 -40.76 -16.79 7.91
N GLY A 85 -40.02 -17.87 7.68
CA GLY A 85 -39.69 -18.85 8.72
C GLY A 85 -38.49 -18.50 9.61
N LEU A 86 -37.77 -17.39 9.33
CA LEU A 86 -36.49 -17.11 9.97
C LEU A 86 -36.59 -16.96 11.50
N GLY A 87 -37.67 -16.37 12.01
CA GLY A 87 -37.91 -16.26 13.45
C GLY A 87 -37.87 -17.61 14.17
N ALA A 88 -38.56 -18.63 13.62
CA ALA A 88 -38.57 -19.97 14.19
C ALA A 88 -37.19 -20.65 14.17
N VAL A 89 -36.33 -20.30 13.20
CA VAL A 89 -34.94 -20.77 13.15
C VAL A 89 -34.11 -20.13 14.25
N LEU A 90 -34.25 -18.82 14.48
CA LEU A 90 -33.53 -18.13 15.54
C LEU A 90 -33.91 -18.69 16.92
N ASP A 91 -35.19 -18.98 17.14
CA ASP A 91 -35.64 -19.62 18.39
C ASP A 91 -35.01 -21.01 18.59
N GLU A 92 -34.87 -21.79 17.52
CA GLU A 92 -34.19 -23.08 17.55
C GLU A 92 -32.69 -22.91 17.86
N ALA A 93 -32.02 -21.96 17.21
CA ALA A 93 -30.60 -21.71 17.44
C ALA A 93 -30.32 -21.25 18.90
N VAL A 94 -31.23 -20.48 19.50
CA VAL A 94 -31.15 -20.11 20.93
C VAL A 94 -31.39 -21.33 21.83
N ARG A 95 -32.40 -22.15 21.54
CA ARG A 95 -32.69 -23.37 22.30
C ARG A 95 -31.53 -24.37 22.27
N GLU A 96 -30.89 -24.54 21.11
CA GLU A 96 -29.71 -25.37 20.91
C GLU A 96 -28.41 -24.72 21.42
N LYS A 97 -28.50 -23.55 22.08
CA LYS A 97 -27.38 -22.79 22.65
C LYS A 97 -26.31 -22.37 21.62
N GLN A 98 -26.67 -22.32 20.34
CA GLN A 98 -25.81 -21.79 19.28
C GLN A 98 -25.84 -20.26 19.26
N MET A 99 -26.90 -19.66 19.80
CA MET A 99 -27.05 -18.23 19.93
C MET A 99 -27.49 -17.87 21.36
N ILE A 100 -27.00 -16.76 21.89
CA ILE A 100 -27.35 -16.28 23.23
C ILE A 100 -27.71 -14.80 23.13
N ASP A 101 -28.74 -14.34 23.83
CA ASP A 101 -29.05 -12.91 23.92
C ASP A 101 -27.84 -12.12 24.44
N LEU A 102 -27.51 -11.00 23.80
CA LEU A 102 -26.33 -10.22 24.13
C LEU A 102 -26.35 -9.67 25.57
N VAL A 103 -27.51 -9.27 26.08
CA VAL A 103 -27.65 -8.73 27.43
C VAL A 103 -27.46 -9.83 28.47
N GLU A 104 -27.99 -11.03 28.19
CA GLU A 104 -27.75 -12.20 29.02
C GLU A 104 -26.28 -12.63 29.00
N PHE A 105 -25.68 -12.72 27.81
CA PHE A 105 -24.29 -13.09 27.62
C PHE A 105 -23.37 -12.15 28.39
N THR A 106 -23.62 -10.84 28.35
CA THR A 106 -22.78 -9.83 29.03
C THR A 106 -22.99 -9.79 30.54
N LYS A 107 -24.22 -9.99 31.03
CA LYS A 107 -24.52 -9.95 32.47
C LYS A 107 -24.19 -11.23 33.23
N SER A 108 -23.99 -12.36 32.54
CA SER A 108 -23.67 -13.63 33.20
C SER A 108 -22.29 -13.58 33.86
N GLU A 109 -22.25 -13.74 35.19
CA GLU A 109 -21.00 -13.82 35.97
C GLU A 109 -20.29 -15.18 35.79
N LYS A 110 -21.05 -16.23 35.49
CA LYS A 110 -20.53 -17.58 35.31
C LYS A 110 -20.29 -17.89 33.84
N SER A 111 -19.36 -18.81 33.59
CA SER A 111 -19.15 -19.31 32.24
C SER A 111 -20.41 -19.98 31.68
N ILE A 112 -20.67 -19.76 30.41
CA ILE A 112 -21.79 -20.36 29.66
C ILE A 112 -21.65 -21.89 29.51
N TYR A 113 -20.46 -22.43 29.73
CA TYR A 113 -20.19 -23.88 29.71
C TYR A 113 -20.28 -24.52 31.09
N ALA A 114 -20.48 -23.73 32.16
CA ALA A 114 -20.62 -24.28 33.50
C ALA A 114 -21.93 -25.09 33.59
N LYS A 115 -21.88 -26.26 34.24
CA LYS A 115 -23.09 -27.09 34.49
C LYS A 115 -24.20 -26.36 35.25
N SER A 116 -23.83 -25.34 36.03
CA SER A 116 -24.76 -24.50 36.80
C SER A 116 -25.29 -23.30 36.02
N TRP A 117 -24.77 -23.05 34.81
CA TRP A 117 -25.30 -22.02 33.93
C TRP A 117 -26.55 -22.56 33.25
N ILE A 118 -27.68 -21.99 33.64
CA ILE A 118 -28.99 -22.26 33.05
C ILE A 118 -29.39 -20.94 32.38
N PRO A 119 -29.62 -20.92 31.06
CA PRO A 119 -30.12 -19.72 30.40
C PRO A 119 -31.40 -19.28 31.09
N SER A 120 -31.59 -17.98 31.24
CA SER A 120 -32.75 -17.41 31.90
C SER A 120 -34.03 -18.03 31.34
N PRO A 121 -34.99 -18.44 32.20
CA PRO A 121 -36.31 -18.82 31.74
C PRO A 121 -36.90 -17.74 30.82
N TRP A 122 -36.60 -16.45 31.04
CA TRP A 122 -37.09 -15.37 30.19
C TRP A 122 -36.40 -15.26 28.82
N SER A 123 -35.17 -15.73 28.60
CA SER A 123 -34.58 -15.77 27.25
C SER A 123 -35.11 -16.94 26.43
N ILE A 124 -35.35 -18.08 27.08
CA ILE A 124 -36.06 -19.21 26.48
C ILE A 124 -37.55 -18.87 26.30
N LEU A 125 -38.19 -18.08 27.17
CA LEU A 125 -39.63 -17.77 27.10
C LEU A 125 -39.98 -16.50 26.31
N SER A 126 -39.08 -15.51 26.19
CA SER A 126 -39.32 -14.31 25.35
C SER A 126 -39.19 -14.61 23.85
N TRP A 127 -38.45 -15.67 23.51
CA TRP A 127 -38.29 -16.16 22.13
C TRP A 127 -39.02 -17.50 21.86
N SER A 128 -39.10 -18.46 22.79
CA SER A 128 -39.41 -19.86 22.40
C SER A 128 -40.62 -20.62 22.98
N LEU A 129 -41.50 -20.10 23.87
CA LEU A 129 -42.79 -20.80 24.15
C LEU A 129 -43.87 -19.97 24.88
N ARG A 130 -45.08 -19.98 24.32
CA ARG A 130 -46.36 -19.80 25.02
C ARG A 130 -47.13 -21.11 24.98
N THR A 131 -47.33 -21.74 26.15
CA THR A 131 -48.34 -22.80 26.34
C THR A 131 -49.44 -22.39 27.30
N ALA A 132 -49.61 -21.08 27.53
CA ALA A 132 -50.81 -20.54 28.17
C ALA A 132 -51.32 -19.37 27.32
N GLY A 133 -52.38 -19.63 26.55
CA GLY A 133 -52.94 -18.69 25.59
C GLY A 133 -53.62 -17.49 26.26
N LEU A 134 -52.86 -16.46 26.58
CA LEU A 134 -53.32 -15.09 26.81
C LEU A 134 -52.13 -14.14 26.55
N LEU A 135 -52.30 -13.24 25.58
CA LEU A 135 -51.42 -12.12 25.17
C LEU A 135 -50.20 -12.48 24.31
N GLY A 136 -50.06 -11.72 23.21
CA GLY A 136 -49.12 -11.81 22.09
C GLY A 136 -47.63 -11.88 22.45
N ASN A 137 -46.81 -12.10 21.41
CA ASN A 137 -45.35 -12.15 21.33
C ASN A 137 -44.84 -13.45 20.71
N THR A 138 -44.83 -13.42 19.37
CA THR A 138 -44.08 -14.26 18.43
C THR A 138 -42.72 -13.60 18.16
N THR A 139 -41.75 -14.31 17.60
CA THR A 139 -40.46 -13.75 17.12
C THR A 139 -40.65 -12.65 16.07
N TYR A 140 -41.84 -12.60 15.47
CA TYR A 140 -42.35 -11.49 14.69
C TYR A 140 -43.22 -10.55 15.52
N ASP A 141 -43.18 -9.26 15.21
CA ASP A 141 -44.15 -8.30 15.71
C ASP A 141 -45.52 -8.44 15.00
N LYS A 142 -46.47 -7.56 15.34
CA LYS A 142 -47.82 -7.58 14.72
C LYS A 142 -47.81 -7.23 13.22
N ARG A 143 -46.72 -6.67 12.70
CA ARG A 143 -46.53 -6.26 11.30
C ARG A 143 -45.82 -7.34 10.48
N GLY A 144 -45.39 -8.43 11.11
CA GLY A 144 -44.62 -9.49 10.45
C GLY A 144 -43.13 -9.18 10.35
N ASP A 145 -42.65 -8.19 11.10
CA ASP A 145 -41.24 -7.82 11.17
C ASP A 145 -40.54 -8.62 12.29
N LEU A 146 -39.27 -9.00 12.08
CA LEU A 146 -38.48 -9.63 13.15
C LEU A 146 -38.34 -8.67 14.32
N ARG A 147 -38.49 -9.18 15.54
CA ARG A 147 -38.26 -8.40 16.74
C ARG A 147 -36.82 -7.89 16.81
N PRO A 148 -36.62 -6.58 17.06
CA PRO A 148 -35.31 -6.00 17.36
C PRO A 148 -34.62 -6.72 18.52
N GLY A 149 -33.40 -7.19 18.29
CA GLY A 149 -32.62 -7.95 19.26
C GLY A 149 -31.18 -8.15 18.80
N ASN A 150 -30.31 -8.61 19.71
CA ASN A 150 -28.91 -8.91 19.41
C ASN A 150 -28.55 -10.27 19.97
N LEU A 151 -28.06 -11.16 19.10
CA LEU A 151 -27.71 -12.53 19.45
C LEU A 151 -26.21 -12.76 19.26
N VAL A 152 -25.52 -13.19 20.31
CA VAL A 152 -24.12 -13.61 20.27
C VAL A 152 -24.02 -14.98 19.58
N LEU A 153 -23.15 -15.07 18.57
CA LEU A 153 -22.96 -16.24 17.73
C LEU A 153 -21.88 -17.16 18.29
N LEU A 154 -22.29 -18.16 19.08
CA LEU A 154 -21.36 -19.01 19.83
C LEU A 154 -20.42 -19.86 18.95
N PRO A 155 -20.89 -20.49 17.85
CA PRO A 155 -20.01 -21.23 16.95
C PRO A 155 -18.90 -20.36 16.33
N VAL A 156 -19.16 -19.06 16.12
CA VAL A 156 -18.14 -18.13 15.61
C VAL A 156 -17.10 -17.85 16.68
N LEU A 157 -17.51 -17.63 17.93
CA LEU A 157 -16.62 -17.45 19.07
C LEU A 157 -15.75 -18.68 19.34
N GLU A 158 -16.30 -19.88 19.17
CA GLU A 158 -15.56 -21.13 19.29
C GLU A 158 -14.53 -21.31 18.16
N ASP A 159 -14.86 -20.93 16.93
CA ASP A 159 -13.93 -20.98 15.80
C ASP A 159 -12.78 -19.97 15.96
N ILE A 160 -13.09 -18.72 16.31
CA ILE A 160 -12.04 -17.71 16.55
C ILE A 160 -11.15 -18.10 17.74
N ASN A 161 -11.70 -18.71 18.78
CA ASN A 161 -10.89 -19.21 19.91
C ASN A 161 -9.85 -20.26 19.49
N LYS A 162 -10.22 -21.19 18.60
CA LYS A 162 -9.27 -22.16 18.03
C LYS A 162 -8.15 -21.44 17.30
N LYS A 163 -8.48 -20.41 16.51
CA LYS A 163 -7.51 -19.57 15.80
C LYS A 163 -6.62 -18.77 16.74
N VAL A 164 -7.17 -18.17 17.78
CA VAL A 164 -6.43 -17.42 18.81
C VAL A 164 -5.46 -18.34 19.55
N THR A 165 -5.92 -19.52 19.97
CA THR A 165 -5.07 -20.51 20.63
C THR A 165 -3.93 -20.95 19.71
N ALA A 166 -4.23 -21.24 18.43
CA ALA A 166 -3.20 -21.61 17.45
C ALA A 166 -2.22 -20.46 17.15
N TRP A 167 -2.71 -19.23 17.05
CA TRP A 167 -1.89 -18.03 16.86
C TRP A 167 -0.94 -17.84 18.05
N GLN A 168 -1.45 -17.93 19.28
CA GLN A 168 -0.64 -17.79 20.49
C GLN A 168 0.51 -18.82 20.54
N GLN A 169 0.23 -20.07 20.17
CA GLN A 169 1.25 -21.12 20.13
C GLN A 169 2.32 -20.85 19.07
N ARG A 170 1.93 -20.34 17.90
CA ARG A 170 2.88 -20.01 16.81
C ARG A 170 3.77 -18.82 17.12
N GLN A 171 3.22 -17.81 17.80
CA GLN A 171 3.97 -16.60 18.17
C GLN A 171 4.99 -16.85 19.28
N ASN A 172 4.93 -18.00 19.97
CA ASN A 172 5.89 -18.39 21.01
C ASN A 172 6.06 -17.29 22.08
N LEU A 173 4.95 -16.70 22.53
CA LEU A 173 4.89 -15.57 23.48
C LEU A 173 5.33 -15.99 24.90
N ASN A 174 6.61 -16.29 25.05
CA ASN A 174 7.20 -16.85 26.26
C ASN A 174 7.50 -15.76 27.29
N SER A 175 7.87 -14.56 26.84
CA SER A 175 8.12 -13.43 27.72
C SER A 175 6.80 -12.83 28.24
N LEU A 176 6.86 -12.14 29.38
CA LEU A 176 5.70 -11.41 29.92
C LEU A 176 5.35 -10.21 29.04
N VAL A 177 6.36 -9.51 28.53
CA VAL A 177 6.21 -8.30 27.71
C VAL A 177 5.52 -8.60 26.38
N ASP A 178 5.80 -9.76 25.77
CA ASP A 178 5.17 -10.19 24.51
C ASP A 178 3.70 -10.55 24.67
N ARG A 179 3.29 -10.93 25.88
CA ARG A 179 1.89 -11.29 26.18
C ARG A 179 1.01 -10.08 26.50
N ILE A 180 1.60 -8.88 26.56
CA ILE A 180 0.90 -7.65 26.88
C ILE A 180 0.66 -6.85 25.61
N PHE A 181 -0.60 -6.46 25.42
CA PHE A 181 -1.08 -5.71 24.28
C PHE A 181 -1.93 -4.55 24.75
N THR A 182 -1.86 -3.42 24.06
CA THR A 182 -2.98 -2.46 24.07
C THR A 182 -4.20 -3.10 23.42
N ARG A 183 -5.40 -2.64 23.77
CA ARG A 183 -6.63 -3.11 23.12
C ARG A 183 -6.62 -2.93 21.61
N ASP A 184 -6.09 -1.82 21.09
CA ASP A 184 -6.06 -1.56 19.64
C ASP A 184 -5.12 -2.51 18.90
N ALA A 185 -3.91 -2.73 19.45
CA ALA A 185 -2.99 -3.74 18.93
C ALA A 185 -3.61 -5.15 18.97
N PHE A 186 -4.26 -5.52 20.07
CA PHE A 186 -4.95 -6.81 20.18
C PHE A 186 -6.08 -6.93 19.15
N THR A 187 -6.88 -5.88 18.98
CA THR A 187 -7.96 -5.81 17.98
C THR A 187 -7.42 -5.99 16.57
N THR A 188 -6.30 -5.36 16.26
CA THR A 188 -5.61 -5.48 14.96
C THR A 188 -5.16 -6.92 14.70
N GLU A 189 -4.58 -7.59 15.69
CA GLU A 189 -4.21 -9.01 15.59
C GLU A 189 -5.43 -9.91 15.42
N MET A 190 -6.51 -9.67 16.17
CA MET A 190 -7.75 -10.45 16.04
C MET A 190 -8.42 -10.24 14.68
N ALA A 191 -8.40 -9.03 14.16
CA ALA A 191 -8.92 -8.70 12.83
C ALA A 191 -8.16 -9.41 11.71
N LYS A 192 -6.83 -9.58 11.85
CA LYS A 192 -6.02 -10.41 10.94
C LYS A 192 -6.43 -11.87 10.96
N LEU A 193 -6.77 -12.43 12.13
CA LEU A 193 -7.25 -13.82 12.24
C LEU A 193 -8.65 -14.04 11.64
N LEU A 194 -9.44 -12.98 11.55
CA LEU A 194 -10.76 -12.99 10.91
C LEU A 194 -10.71 -12.72 9.41
N SER A 195 -9.63 -12.11 8.92
CA SER A 195 -9.43 -11.84 7.51
C SER A 195 -9.23 -13.15 6.75
N SER A 196 -10.22 -13.52 5.93
CA SER A 196 -10.04 -14.55 4.89
C SER A 196 -9.69 -13.87 3.57
N SER A 197 -9.23 -14.63 2.56
CA SER A 197 -8.72 -14.11 1.28
C SER A 197 -9.62 -13.09 0.56
N ASN A 198 -10.90 -13.02 0.92
CA ASN A 198 -11.92 -12.24 0.21
C ASN A 198 -12.63 -11.17 1.08
N ALA A 199 -12.24 -10.96 2.35
CA ALA A 199 -12.89 -9.98 3.23
C ALA A 199 -11.89 -9.22 4.10
N SER A 200 -11.82 -7.91 3.93
CA SER A 200 -11.04 -7.02 4.81
C SER A 200 -11.56 -7.16 6.25
N GLY A 201 -10.73 -7.69 7.15
CA GLY A 201 -11.07 -7.88 8.55
C GLY A 201 -11.09 -6.54 9.28
N SER A 202 -12.28 -6.03 9.56
CA SER A 202 -12.51 -5.05 10.63
C SER A 202 -13.25 -5.78 11.75
N LEU A 203 -12.85 -5.51 12.99
CA LEU A 203 -13.50 -6.00 14.19
C LEU A 203 -14.13 -4.81 14.91
N SER A 204 -15.46 -4.80 15.04
CA SER A 204 -16.15 -3.70 15.72
C SER A 204 -15.82 -3.67 17.22
N ALA A 205 -15.95 -2.50 17.86
CA ALA A 205 -15.73 -2.37 19.30
C ALA A 205 -16.67 -3.29 20.12
N LYS A 206 -17.90 -3.51 19.66
CA LYS A 206 -18.85 -4.43 20.29
C LYS A 206 -18.42 -5.89 20.17
N ASP A 207 -17.91 -6.29 19.01
CA ASP A 207 -17.38 -7.64 18.82
C ASP A 207 -16.15 -7.87 19.71
N LEU A 208 -15.28 -6.86 19.83
CA LEU A 208 -14.12 -6.93 20.72
C LEU A 208 -14.54 -7.16 22.18
N GLU A 209 -15.54 -6.44 22.69
CA GLU A 209 -16.04 -6.64 24.06
C GLU A 209 -16.59 -8.06 24.28
N VAL A 210 -17.39 -8.56 23.33
CA VAL A 210 -17.91 -9.93 23.39
C VAL A 210 -16.77 -10.95 23.37
N LEU A 211 -15.77 -10.75 22.50
CA LEU A 211 -14.62 -11.63 22.39
C LEU A 211 -13.77 -11.62 23.67
N LEU A 212 -13.46 -10.45 24.23
CA LEU A 212 -12.67 -10.32 25.44
C LEU A 212 -13.37 -10.98 26.63
N LEU A 213 -14.68 -10.74 26.79
CA LEU A 213 -15.47 -11.37 27.84
C LEU A 213 -15.47 -12.89 27.69
N TYR A 214 -15.65 -13.40 26.48
CA TYR A 214 -15.61 -14.82 26.18
C TYR A 214 -14.22 -15.44 26.50
N LEU A 215 -13.14 -14.83 26.01
CA LEU A 215 -11.79 -15.34 26.21
C LEU A 215 -11.35 -15.29 27.68
N TRP A 216 -11.81 -14.31 28.46
CA TRP A 216 -11.54 -14.22 29.90
C TRP A 216 -12.41 -15.15 30.74
N ARG A 217 -13.75 -15.06 30.60
CA ARG A 217 -14.72 -15.76 31.45
C ARG A 217 -14.84 -17.23 31.09
N ASP A 218 -14.98 -17.52 29.80
CA ASP A 218 -15.35 -18.84 29.30
C ASP A 218 -14.14 -19.69 28.95
N GLN A 219 -13.08 -19.08 28.41
CA GLN A 219 -11.87 -19.80 28.00
C GLN A 219 -10.71 -19.66 28.99
N GLY A 220 -10.70 -18.61 29.83
CA GLY A 220 -9.61 -18.35 30.77
C GLY A 220 -8.24 -18.18 30.09
N LEU A 221 -8.21 -17.56 28.91
CA LEU A 221 -7.01 -17.37 28.09
C LEU A 221 -6.32 -16.03 28.32
N LEU A 222 -7.03 -15.04 28.85
CA LEU A 222 -6.50 -13.69 29.04
C LEU A 222 -7.17 -12.99 30.22
N SER A 223 -6.57 -11.88 30.64
CA SER A 223 -7.18 -10.83 31.47
C SER A 223 -7.14 -9.51 30.70
N TYR A 224 -8.08 -8.62 30.99
CA TYR A 224 -8.14 -7.33 30.32
C TYR A 224 -8.73 -6.24 31.23
N ASN A 225 -8.48 -4.99 30.88
CA ASN A 225 -9.12 -3.81 31.45
C ASN A 225 -9.53 -2.84 30.32
N SER A 226 -9.71 -1.56 30.63
CA SER A 226 -10.11 -0.54 29.66
C SER A 226 -9.06 -0.21 28.60
N THR A 227 -7.78 -0.53 28.83
CA THR A 227 -6.67 -0.13 27.93
C THR A 227 -5.81 -1.31 27.48
N THR A 228 -5.75 -2.38 28.26
CA THR A 228 -4.71 -3.41 28.17
C THR A 228 -5.33 -4.81 28.18
N VAL A 229 -4.73 -5.69 27.38
CA VAL A 229 -5.01 -7.13 27.31
C VAL A 229 -3.73 -7.89 27.66
N LYS A 230 -3.81 -8.78 28.63
CA LYS A 230 -2.73 -9.66 29.08
C LYS A 230 -3.09 -11.10 28.79
N LEU A 231 -2.33 -11.73 27.90
CA LEU A 231 -2.49 -13.14 27.59
C LEU A 231 -1.87 -14.00 28.70
N LYS A 232 -2.55 -15.11 29.00
CA LYS A 232 -2.04 -16.15 29.88
C LYS A 232 -0.90 -16.90 29.19
N PRO A 233 0.16 -17.33 29.90
CA PRO A 233 1.19 -18.20 29.33
C PRO A 233 0.58 -19.48 28.72
N ALA A 234 1.06 -19.87 27.54
CA ALA A 234 0.64 -21.08 26.88
C ALA A 234 0.89 -22.31 27.77
N GLY A 235 -0.13 -23.17 27.95
CA GLY A 235 -0.01 -24.39 28.74
C GLY A 235 0.00 -24.22 30.26
N SER A 236 -0.06 -22.98 30.79
CA SER A 236 -0.19 -22.80 32.23
C SER A 236 -1.56 -23.32 32.73
N PRO A 237 -1.63 -24.05 33.85
CA PRO A 237 -2.90 -24.45 34.46
C PRO A 237 -3.54 -23.34 35.31
N SER A 238 -2.82 -22.28 35.66
CA SER A 238 -3.31 -21.22 36.56
C SER A 238 -4.37 -20.32 35.89
N ARG A 239 -5.24 -19.68 36.69
CA ARG A 239 -6.15 -18.65 36.16
C ARG A 239 -5.33 -17.47 35.62
N PRO A 240 -5.78 -16.77 34.55
CA PRO A 240 -5.15 -15.51 34.15
C PRO A 240 -5.02 -14.54 35.31
N GLU A 241 -3.82 -14.03 35.52
CA GLU A 241 -3.56 -12.99 36.52
C GLU A 241 -4.24 -11.69 36.09
N PRO A 242 -4.76 -10.88 37.03
CA PRO A 242 -5.29 -9.56 36.70
C PRO A 242 -4.20 -8.69 36.05
N VAL A 243 -4.64 -7.74 35.22
CA VAL A 243 -3.75 -6.75 34.63
C VAL A 243 -3.25 -5.81 35.73
N SER A 244 -1.93 -5.72 35.90
CA SER A 244 -1.30 -4.85 36.88
C SER A 244 -1.01 -3.44 36.33
N GLN A 245 -0.52 -2.54 37.18
CA GLN A 245 -0.10 -1.21 36.75
C GLN A 245 1.13 -1.27 35.83
N GLU A 246 2.03 -2.19 36.12
CA GLU A 246 3.22 -2.50 35.32
C GLU A 246 2.83 -2.96 33.91
N ASP A 247 1.81 -3.82 33.81
CA ASP A 247 1.30 -4.29 32.53
C ASP A 247 0.77 -3.12 31.68
N ASN A 248 0.07 -2.16 32.29
CA ASN A 248 -0.41 -0.96 31.58
C ASN A 248 0.76 -0.07 31.10
N ALA A 249 1.81 0.08 31.91
CA ALA A 249 2.99 0.85 31.52
C ALA A 249 3.70 0.22 30.31
N ILE A 250 3.81 -1.11 30.29
CA ILE A 250 4.36 -1.86 29.16
C ILE A 250 3.50 -1.66 27.90
N ALA A 251 2.18 -1.78 28.01
CA ALA A 251 1.27 -1.56 26.89
C ALA A 251 1.39 -0.14 26.31
N ASN A 252 1.43 0.88 27.18
CA ASN A 252 1.60 2.27 26.78
C ASN A 252 2.95 2.52 26.11
N LEU A 253 4.04 1.92 26.62
CA LEU A 253 5.36 2.01 25.98
C LEU A 253 5.33 1.44 24.56
N LYS A 254 4.73 0.26 24.36
CA LYS A 254 4.59 -0.35 23.03
C LYS A 254 3.76 0.53 22.08
N SER A 255 2.69 1.14 22.58
CA SER A 255 1.87 2.10 21.83
C SER A 255 2.68 3.33 21.40
N LEU A 256 3.46 3.90 22.32
CA LEU A 256 4.30 5.06 22.05
C LEU A 256 5.36 4.75 21.00
N ILE A 257 6.05 3.61 21.12
CA ILE A 257 7.01 3.12 20.12
C ILE A 257 6.33 3.02 18.74
N SER A 258 5.17 2.34 18.66
CA SER A 258 4.44 2.19 17.40
C SER A 258 4.02 3.53 16.79
N SER A 259 3.51 4.46 17.60
CA SER A 259 3.11 5.79 17.16
C SER A 259 4.30 6.58 16.63
N MET A 260 5.43 6.51 17.33
CA MET A 260 6.66 7.21 16.95
C MET A 260 7.23 6.67 15.63
N THR A 261 7.19 5.36 15.41
CA THR A 261 7.58 4.75 14.13
C THR A 261 6.72 5.24 12.96
N VAL A 262 5.38 5.29 13.13
CA VAL A 262 4.48 5.81 12.09
C VAL A 262 4.74 7.29 11.80
N GLN A 263 4.98 8.08 12.84
CA GLN A 263 5.31 9.49 12.70
C GLN A 263 6.63 9.72 11.93
N ILE A 264 7.66 8.92 12.20
CA ILE A 264 8.94 8.93 11.49
C ILE A 264 8.72 8.63 10.00
N GLN A 265 7.96 7.57 9.67
CA GLN A 265 7.64 7.22 8.28
C GLN A 265 6.90 8.35 7.54
N ASN A 266 5.97 9.02 8.20
CA ASN A 266 5.25 10.16 7.62
C ASN A 266 6.17 11.37 7.38
N LEU A 267 7.12 11.62 8.29
CA LEU A 267 8.12 12.68 8.12
C LEU A 267 9.07 12.38 6.96
N GLU A 268 9.53 11.14 6.80
CA GLU A 268 10.34 10.71 5.66
C GLU A 268 9.60 10.92 4.33
N GLY A 269 8.31 10.58 4.27
CA GLY A 269 7.45 10.84 3.11
C GLY A 269 7.28 12.33 2.81
N THR A 270 7.16 13.15 3.85
CA THR A 270 7.07 14.62 3.74
C THR A 270 8.38 15.21 3.20
N ILE A 271 9.53 14.78 3.73
CA ILE A 271 10.86 15.21 3.27
C ILE A 271 11.05 14.88 1.79
N SER A 272 10.69 13.67 1.37
CA SER A 272 10.75 13.26 -0.04
C SER A 272 9.88 14.16 -0.93
N THR A 273 8.65 14.46 -0.49
CA THR A 273 7.72 15.33 -1.22
C THR A 273 8.25 16.76 -1.34
N GLN A 274 8.80 17.34 -0.27
CA GLN A 274 9.37 18.69 -0.32
C GLN A 274 10.64 18.74 -1.15
N ASN A 275 11.46 17.69 -1.13
CA ASN A 275 12.64 17.59 -1.98
C ASN A 275 12.27 17.60 -3.48
N LEU A 276 11.24 16.83 -3.87
CA LEU A 276 10.72 16.86 -5.24
C LEU A 276 10.16 18.24 -5.61
N ARG A 277 9.45 18.88 -4.68
CA ARG A 277 8.91 20.23 -4.88
C ARG A 277 10.01 21.26 -5.06
N ALA A 278 11.08 21.20 -4.27
CA ALA A 278 12.25 22.06 -4.39
C ALA A 278 12.92 21.89 -5.75
N LYS A 279 13.20 20.66 -6.17
CA LYS A 279 13.78 20.36 -7.51
C LYS A 279 12.90 20.86 -8.66
N SER A 280 11.59 20.66 -8.57
CA SER A 280 10.65 21.18 -9.57
C SER A 280 10.62 22.70 -9.61
N ALA A 281 10.75 23.38 -8.46
CA ALA A 281 10.78 24.84 -8.42
C ALA A 281 12.09 25.41 -8.98
N VAL A 282 13.23 24.75 -8.74
CA VAL A 282 14.54 25.09 -9.33
C VAL A 282 14.51 24.99 -10.85
N THR A 283 14.00 23.88 -11.39
CA THR A 283 13.85 23.70 -12.85
C THR A 283 12.90 24.70 -13.50
N GLN A 284 11.92 25.21 -12.76
CA GLN A 284 11.00 26.28 -13.19
C GLN A 284 11.54 27.69 -12.91
N ASN A 285 12.77 27.81 -12.42
CA ASN A 285 13.44 29.05 -12.06
C ASN A 285 12.66 29.89 -11.02
N ASN A 286 11.91 29.23 -10.13
CA ASN A 286 11.10 29.84 -9.08
C ASN A 286 11.78 29.71 -7.72
N LYS A 287 12.74 30.61 -7.45
CA LYS A 287 13.56 30.61 -6.23
C LYS A 287 12.74 30.72 -4.95
N THR A 288 11.67 31.51 -4.93
CA THR A 288 10.83 31.71 -3.74
C THR A 288 10.16 30.40 -3.29
N ILE A 289 9.60 29.64 -4.24
CA ILE A 289 8.98 28.34 -3.93
C ILE A 289 10.05 27.31 -3.57
N ALA A 290 11.22 27.33 -4.23
CA ALA A 290 12.33 26.44 -3.91
C ALA A 290 12.83 26.65 -2.47
N LEU A 291 13.09 27.90 -2.07
CA LEU A 291 13.50 28.24 -0.71
C LEU A 291 12.45 27.85 0.34
N ALA A 292 11.17 28.10 0.08
CA ALA A 292 10.11 27.70 1.00
C ALA A 292 10.03 26.17 1.18
N ALA A 293 10.16 25.41 0.08
CA ALA A 293 10.19 23.95 0.12
C ALA A 293 11.42 23.43 0.87
N LEU A 294 12.60 24.02 0.65
CA LEU A 294 13.85 23.65 1.35
C LEU A 294 13.78 23.95 2.85
N ARG A 295 13.25 25.12 3.25
CA ARG A 295 13.03 25.45 4.67
C ARG A 295 12.10 24.44 5.34
N SER A 296 10.98 24.11 4.69
CA SER A 296 10.02 23.12 5.20
C SER A 296 10.65 21.72 5.32
N ARG A 297 11.45 21.31 4.31
CA ARG A 297 12.19 20.05 4.33
C ARG A 297 13.17 20.00 5.50
N LYS A 298 13.96 21.06 5.70
CA LYS A 298 14.97 21.14 6.75
C LYS A 298 14.35 21.13 8.15
N ALA A 299 13.21 21.80 8.33
CA ALA A 299 12.43 21.70 9.57
C ALA A 299 11.96 20.26 9.83
N ALA A 300 11.42 19.59 8.82
CA ALA A 300 10.99 18.19 8.92
C ALA A 300 12.16 17.23 9.22
N GLU A 301 13.35 17.46 8.66
CA GLU A 301 14.58 16.70 8.94
C GLU A 301 15.01 16.82 10.41
N ARG A 302 14.95 18.02 11.00
CA ARG A 302 15.25 18.20 12.43
C ARG A 302 14.25 17.47 13.32
N THR A 303 12.96 17.58 13.01
CA THR A 303 11.93 16.84 13.75
C THR A 303 12.12 15.33 13.62
N LEU A 304 12.50 14.86 12.42
CA LEU A 304 12.83 13.46 12.19
C LEU A 304 14.01 13.01 13.05
N GLU A 305 15.09 13.79 13.13
CA GLU A 305 16.26 13.50 13.95
C GLU A 305 15.90 13.39 15.44
N GLN A 306 15.18 14.39 15.96
CA GLN A 306 14.72 14.40 17.36
C GLN A 306 13.81 13.21 17.67
N ARG A 307 12.88 12.88 16.77
CA ARG A 307 11.97 11.75 16.97
C ARG A 307 12.67 10.41 16.89
N THR A 308 13.63 10.26 15.97
CA THR A 308 14.46 9.05 15.85
C THR A 308 15.32 8.85 17.10
N ALA A 309 15.90 9.93 17.64
CA ALA A 309 16.66 9.87 18.88
C ALA A 309 15.79 9.43 20.07
N THR A 310 14.55 9.91 20.14
CA THR A 310 13.59 9.52 21.18
C THR A 310 13.14 8.07 21.01
N LEU A 311 12.81 7.64 19.79
CA LEU A 311 12.45 6.24 19.50
C LEU A 311 13.53 5.28 20.01
N ARG A 312 14.80 5.58 19.70
CA ARG A 312 15.95 4.78 20.18
C ARG A 312 15.99 4.66 21.71
N GLN A 313 15.68 5.74 22.42
CA GLN A 313 15.63 5.72 23.89
C GLN A 313 14.45 4.89 24.41
N LEU A 314 13.29 4.95 23.75
CA LEU A 314 12.14 4.11 24.08
C LEU A 314 12.42 2.62 23.85
N GLU A 315 13.09 2.28 22.76
CA GLU A 315 13.52 0.91 22.43
C GLU A 315 14.57 0.37 23.43
N GLU A 316 15.49 1.22 23.88
CA GLU A 316 16.43 0.88 24.94
C GLU A 316 15.70 0.56 26.25
N VAL A 317 14.75 1.42 26.65
CA VAL A 317 13.90 1.19 27.82
C VAL A 317 13.08 -0.10 27.67
N TYR A 318 12.52 -0.35 26.50
CA TYR A 318 11.78 -1.59 26.21
C TYR A 318 12.68 -2.82 26.40
N THR A 319 13.89 -2.80 25.85
CA THR A 319 14.88 -3.89 25.97
C THR A 319 15.28 -4.13 27.43
N GLN A 320 15.45 -3.05 28.22
CA GLN A 320 15.73 -3.17 29.66
C GLN A 320 14.58 -3.85 30.41
N ILE A 321 13.32 -3.50 30.10
CA ILE A 321 12.14 -4.12 30.71
C ILE A 321 12.01 -5.59 30.30
N GLU A 322 12.27 -5.93 29.04
CA GLU A 322 12.27 -7.31 28.55
C GLU A 322 13.30 -8.17 29.31
N ASN A 323 14.52 -7.65 29.46
CA ASN A 323 15.57 -8.30 30.24
C ASN A 323 15.20 -8.45 31.71
N ALA A 324 14.60 -7.42 32.33
CA ALA A 324 14.15 -7.48 33.72
C ALA A 324 12.98 -8.47 33.92
N ALA A 325 12.11 -8.61 32.92
CA ALA A 325 11.02 -9.59 32.92
C ALA A 325 11.52 -11.03 32.92
N SER A 326 12.67 -11.28 32.30
CA SER A 326 13.33 -12.59 32.38
C SER A 326 13.96 -12.88 33.75
N GLN A 327 14.33 -11.83 34.50
CA GLN A 327 15.08 -11.90 35.77
C GLN A 327 14.23 -11.68 37.04
N ALA A 328 12.91 -11.50 36.90
CA ALA A 328 11.95 -11.20 37.97
C ALA A 328 12.12 -9.83 38.69
N ASP A 329 12.90 -8.90 38.13
CA ASP A 329 13.17 -7.56 38.71
C ASP A 329 12.36 -6.41 38.06
N ILE A 330 11.24 -6.75 37.40
CA ILE A 330 10.43 -5.84 36.58
C ILE A 330 10.05 -4.54 37.30
N VAL A 331 9.62 -4.65 38.56
CA VAL A 331 9.10 -3.50 39.33
C VAL A 331 10.16 -2.41 39.48
N ASN A 332 11.39 -2.81 39.85
CA ASN A 332 12.50 -1.88 40.03
C ASN A 332 12.89 -1.21 38.71
N THR A 333 12.96 -1.99 37.64
CA THR A 333 13.27 -1.47 36.30
C THR A 333 12.19 -0.51 35.81
N LEU A 334 10.91 -0.85 35.95
CA LEU A 334 9.80 0.02 35.52
C LEU A 334 9.75 1.33 36.31
N GLN A 335 10.10 1.34 37.59
CA GLN A 335 10.20 2.59 38.36
C GLN A 335 11.30 3.52 37.80
N GLN A 336 12.46 2.95 37.44
CA GLN A 336 13.55 3.69 36.80
C GLN A 336 13.14 4.17 35.40
N SER A 337 12.54 3.30 34.59
CA SER A 337 12.05 3.60 33.25
C SER A 337 10.95 4.66 33.25
N THR A 338 10.02 4.63 34.21
CA THR A 338 8.94 5.63 34.30
C THR A 338 9.48 7.04 34.51
N SER A 339 10.54 7.18 35.30
CA SER A 339 11.20 8.48 35.51
C SER A 339 11.89 8.97 34.24
N ALA A 340 12.56 8.06 33.50
CA ALA A 340 13.13 8.37 32.19
C ALA A 340 12.06 8.76 31.17
N LEU A 341 10.95 8.02 31.10
CA LEU A 341 9.82 8.30 30.19
C LEU A 341 9.13 9.64 30.51
N LYS A 342 8.96 10.00 31.79
CA LYS A 342 8.44 11.32 32.17
C LYS A 342 9.37 12.45 31.72
N SER A 343 10.67 12.27 31.88
CA SER A 343 11.67 13.22 31.39
C SER A 343 11.60 13.36 29.85
N LEU A 344 11.42 12.25 29.13
CA LEU A 344 11.23 12.28 27.68
C LEU A 344 9.94 12.99 27.27
N ASN A 345 8.82 12.68 27.92
CA ASN A 345 7.53 13.32 27.65
C ASN A 345 7.58 14.84 27.93
N SER A 346 8.34 15.27 28.94
CA SER A 346 8.53 16.70 29.23
C SER A 346 9.41 17.43 28.20
N LYS A 347 10.31 16.71 27.51
CA LYS A 347 11.19 17.28 26.48
C LYS A 347 10.56 17.32 25.10
N VAL A 348 9.61 16.42 24.83
CA VAL A 348 8.95 16.28 23.52
C VAL A 348 7.67 17.15 23.41
N GLY A 349 7.19 17.70 24.52
CA GLY A 349 5.91 18.43 24.56
C GLY A 349 4.73 17.44 24.66
N SER A 350 3.73 17.80 25.46
CA SER A 350 2.56 16.95 25.75
C SER A 350 1.87 16.51 24.45
N ILE A 351 1.86 15.20 24.23
CA ILE A 351 1.19 14.48 23.14
C ILE A 351 -0.33 14.32 23.38
N ASP A 352 -0.90 15.01 24.37
CA ASP A 352 -2.27 14.77 24.84
C ASP A 352 -3.41 15.26 23.90
N SER A 353 -3.13 15.58 22.64
CA SER A 353 -4.19 15.92 21.68
C SER A 353 -3.88 15.60 20.21
N VAL A 354 -3.05 14.59 19.91
CA VAL A 354 -2.74 14.28 18.50
C VAL A 354 -3.95 13.71 17.73
N ASP A 355 -4.87 12.98 18.38
CA ASP A 355 -6.12 12.55 17.73
C ASP A 355 -7.14 13.70 17.55
N ALA A 356 -7.22 14.63 18.50
CA ALA A 356 -8.08 15.81 18.36
C ALA A 356 -7.54 16.79 17.31
N VAL A 357 -6.22 16.97 17.23
CA VAL A 357 -5.57 17.81 16.22
C VAL A 357 -5.60 17.15 14.84
N LEU A 358 -5.52 15.82 14.72
CA LEU A 358 -5.65 15.13 13.42
C LEU A 358 -7.08 15.12 12.88
N ASP A 359 -8.10 15.01 13.73
CA ASP A 359 -9.49 15.10 13.29
C ASP A 359 -9.91 16.56 13.01
N GLU A 360 -9.44 17.54 13.79
CA GLU A 360 -9.58 18.96 13.48
C GLU A 360 -8.84 19.32 12.18
N LEU A 361 -7.63 18.77 11.95
CA LEU A 361 -6.87 18.93 10.71
C LEU A 361 -7.55 18.27 9.50
N ARG A 362 -8.21 17.11 9.66
CA ARG A 362 -9.00 16.49 8.58
C ARG A 362 -10.26 17.29 8.25
N GLU A 363 -10.90 17.88 9.25
CA GLU A 363 -12.08 18.72 9.10
C GLU A 363 -11.73 20.11 8.50
N GLU A 364 -10.53 20.62 8.78
CA GLU A 364 -9.97 21.83 8.16
C GLU A 364 -9.41 21.60 6.75
N MET A 365 -8.83 20.42 6.48
CA MET A 365 -8.37 20.04 5.13
C MET A 365 -9.51 19.91 4.11
N GLN A 366 -10.75 19.67 4.54
CA GLN A 366 -11.94 19.74 3.68
C GLN A 366 -12.41 21.18 3.41
N LYS A 367 -11.99 22.16 4.21
CA LYS A 367 -12.30 23.58 4.02
C LYS A 367 -11.23 24.35 3.25
N THR A 368 -10.01 23.84 3.15
CA THR A 368 -8.89 24.50 2.46
C THR A 368 -8.53 23.78 1.16
N GLY A 369 -9.44 23.83 0.19
CA GLY A 369 -9.11 23.62 -1.23
C GLY A 369 -8.42 24.82 -1.89
N GLU A 370 -8.23 25.93 -1.15
CA GLU A 370 -7.65 27.16 -1.68
C GLU A 370 -6.69 27.78 -0.64
N VAL A 371 -5.40 27.81 -1.02
CA VAL A 371 -4.30 28.68 -0.52
C VAL A 371 -3.81 28.38 0.92
N GLN A 372 -2.66 27.72 1.09
CA GLN A 372 -1.32 28.32 1.30
C GLN A 372 -1.23 29.10 2.63
N ASP A 373 -0.27 28.70 3.50
CA ASP A 373 0.22 29.42 4.71
C ASP A 373 -0.23 28.95 6.11
N VAL A 374 -0.15 27.64 6.40
CA VAL A 374 -0.14 27.16 7.81
C VAL A 374 0.99 26.16 8.01
N LEU A 375 2.19 26.68 8.30
CA LEU A 375 3.33 25.94 8.86
C LEU A 375 4.09 26.89 9.79
N ALA A 376 3.37 27.41 10.79
CA ALA A 376 3.94 28.15 11.90
C ALA A 376 3.98 27.24 13.13
N GLU A 377 4.99 26.38 13.22
CA GLU A 377 5.49 25.95 14.53
C GLU A 377 6.41 27.04 15.11
N PRO A 378 6.59 27.11 16.45
CA PRO A 378 7.28 28.23 17.08
C PRO A 378 8.70 28.32 16.55
N LEU A 379 8.96 29.41 15.84
CA LEU A 379 10.26 29.79 15.30
C LEU A 379 11.32 29.64 16.40
N ALA A 380 12.33 28.82 16.13
CA ALA A 380 13.54 28.77 16.94
C ALA A 380 14.06 30.20 17.16
N SER A 381 14.29 30.58 18.42
CA SER A 381 14.73 31.93 18.76
C SER A 381 16.26 32.05 18.67
N GLY A 382 16.76 32.97 17.82
CA GLY A 382 18.17 33.39 17.81
C GLY A 382 19.05 32.71 16.75
N GLN A 383 20.32 32.46 17.10
CA GLN A 383 21.41 31.97 16.22
C GLN A 383 21.09 30.69 15.43
N GLU A 384 20.17 29.84 15.91
CA GLU A 384 19.75 28.62 15.20
C GLU A 384 18.90 28.91 13.95
N ALA A 385 18.14 30.01 13.94
CA ALA A 385 17.37 30.42 12.77
C ALA A 385 18.28 30.95 11.66
N GLU A 386 19.31 31.72 12.02
CA GLU A 386 20.26 32.32 11.08
C GLU A 386 21.20 31.27 10.46
N ALA A 387 21.70 30.31 11.25
CA ALA A 387 22.44 29.16 10.74
C ALA A 387 21.59 28.29 9.80
N ASN A 388 20.30 28.16 10.09
CA ASN A 388 19.37 27.42 9.25
C ASN A 388 19.11 28.09 7.90
N GLU A 389 19.02 29.42 7.86
CA GLU A 389 18.86 30.15 6.60
C GLU A 389 20.09 30.02 5.71
N LEU A 390 21.29 30.11 6.28
CA LEU A 390 22.54 29.91 5.54
C LEU A 390 22.64 28.50 4.93
N GLU A 391 22.33 27.45 5.70
CA GLU A 391 22.35 26.07 5.18
C GLU A 391 21.34 25.85 4.04
N VAL A 392 20.16 26.50 4.11
CA VAL A 392 19.14 26.41 3.07
C VAL A 392 19.57 27.12 1.79
N ASP A 393 20.24 28.27 1.92
CA ASP A 393 20.75 29.03 0.77
C ASP A 393 21.90 28.28 0.08
N GLU A 394 22.85 27.72 0.84
CA GLU A 394 23.91 26.85 0.30
C GLU A 394 23.35 25.63 -0.46
N GLU A 395 22.28 25.03 0.07
CA GLU A 395 21.63 23.90 -0.60
C GLU A 395 20.91 24.30 -1.89
N LEU A 396 20.27 25.48 -1.91
CA LEU A 396 19.66 25.99 -3.13
C LEU A 396 20.74 26.19 -4.21
N GLU A 397 21.88 26.78 -3.85
CA GLU A 397 23.01 26.96 -4.77
C GLU A 397 23.52 25.63 -5.31
N ALA A 398 23.64 24.60 -4.46
CA ALA A 398 24.04 23.27 -4.87
C ALA A 398 23.02 22.62 -5.84
N LEU A 399 21.72 22.75 -5.57
CA LEU A 399 20.65 22.24 -6.44
C LEU A 399 20.60 22.98 -7.78
N GLU A 400 20.76 24.30 -7.78
CA GLU A 400 20.84 25.10 -9.00
C GLU A 400 22.05 24.63 -9.84
N LYS A 401 23.21 24.43 -9.22
CA LYS A 401 24.41 23.94 -9.91
C LYS A 401 24.22 22.54 -10.50
N GLU A 402 23.65 21.61 -9.75
CA GLU A 402 23.36 20.24 -10.24
C GLU A 402 22.44 20.26 -11.47
N GLU A 403 21.41 21.12 -11.47
CA GLU A 403 20.50 21.25 -12.60
C GLU A 403 21.15 21.96 -13.80
N TRP A 404 22.02 22.94 -13.58
CA TRP A 404 22.83 23.55 -14.64
C TRP A 404 23.77 22.54 -15.29
N GLU A 405 24.48 21.72 -14.51
CA GLU A 405 25.37 20.67 -15.02
C GLU A 405 24.60 19.63 -15.86
N LYS A 406 23.39 19.23 -15.43
CA LYS A 406 22.52 18.34 -16.22
C LYS A 406 22.06 18.98 -17.53
N LEU A 407 21.74 20.27 -17.51
CA LEU A 407 21.34 21.01 -18.70
C LEU A 407 22.50 21.11 -19.70
N GLU A 408 23.71 21.41 -19.21
CA GLU A 408 24.94 21.43 -20.03
C GLU A 408 25.25 20.04 -20.60
N GLU A 409 25.14 18.97 -19.82
CA GLU A 409 25.36 17.61 -20.30
C GLU A 409 24.36 17.23 -21.41
N LYS A 410 23.09 17.61 -21.25
CA LYS A 410 22.06 17.39 -22.27
C LYS A 410 22.36 18.18 -23.55
N GLN A 411 22.71 19.45 -23.42
CA GLN A 411 23.09 20.30 -24.55
C GLN A 411 24.36 19.78 -25.25
N ALA A 412 25.33 19.28 -24.49
CA ALA A 412 26.54 18.68 -25.03
C ALA A 412 26.22 17.39 -25.80
N LYS A 413 25.33 16.53 -25.30
CA LYS A 413 24.85 15.33 -26.01
C LYS A 413 24.09 15.67 -27.29
N GLU A 414 23.20 16.65 -27.25
CA GLU A 414 22.46 17.13 -28.43
C GLU A 414 23.42 17.74 -29.47
N THR A 415 24.39 18.55 -29.03
CA THR A 415 25.40 19.17 -29.89
C THR A 415 26.33 18.12 -30.50
N ALA A 416 26.77 17.13 -29.73
CA ALA A 416 27.57 16.01 -30.22
C ALA A 416 26.80 15.15 -31.24
N ALA A 417 25.51 14.89 -31.01
CA ALA A 417 24.65 14.20 -31.97
C ALA A 417 24.53 14.99 -33.28
N ARG A 418 24.30 16.30 -33.19
CA ARG A 418 24.17 17.19 -34.36
C ARG A 418 25.49 17.34 -35.13
N LEU A 419 26.63 17.42 -34.45
CA LEU A 419 27.96 17.41 -35.08
C LEU A 419 28.23 16.11 -35.83
N LYS A 420 27.87 14.96 -35.23
CA LYS A 420 28.03 13.65 -35.87
C LYS A 420 27.17 13.51 -37.13
N GLU A 421 25.96 14.07 -37.12
CA GLU A 421 25.08 14.14 -38.30
C GLU A 421 25.70 15.02 -39.41
N LEU A 422 26.20 16.21 -39.07
CA LEU A 422 26.87 17.12 -40.00
C LEU A 422 28.17 16.53 -40.58
N GLU A 423 28.95 15.80 -39.78
CA GLU A 423 30.13 15.07 -40.27
C GLU A 423 29.76 13.93 -41.23
N GLY A 424 28.62 13.26 -41.01
CA GLY A 424 28.07 12.27 -41.93
C GLY A 424 27.75 12.89 -43.29
N VAL A 425 27.01 13.99 -43.29
CA VAL A 425 26.66 14.76 -44.51
C VAL A 425 27.92 15.31 -45.20
N GLY A 426 28.90 15.78 -44.44
CA GLY A 426 30.19 16.26 -44.98
C GLY A 426 31.00 15.17 -45.66
N LYS A 427 31.05 13.96 -45.09
CA LYS A 427 31.70 12.79 -45.68
C LYS A 427 30.98 12.30 -46.94
N GLU A 428 29.65 12.33 -46.95
CA GLU A 428 28.85 12.01 -48.14
C GLU A 428 29.11 13.01 -49.28
N HIS A 429 29.13 14.31 -48.98
CA HIS A 429 29.48 15.33 -49.97
C HIS A 429 30.92 15.21 -50.48
N GLN A 430 31.90 14.91 -49.62
CA GLN A 430 33.27 14.65 -50.06
C GLN A 430 33.37 13.40 -50.92
N ALA A 431 32.69 12.31 -50.57
CA ALA A 431 32.64 11.09 -51.36
C ALA A 431 32.01 11.34 -52.74
N GLN A 432 30.95 12.15 -52.82
CA GLN A 432 30.34 12.58 -54.08
C GLN A 432 31.28 13.43 -54.92
N GLN A 433 31.99 14.39 -54.32
CA GLN A 433 32.97 15.21 -55.05
C GLN A 433 34.15 14.37 -55.56
N GLN A 434 34.66 13.43 -54.75
CA GLN A 434 35.70 12.50 -55.17
C GLN A 434 35.23 11.58 -56.30
N HIS A 435 34.00 11.08 -56.23
CA HIS A 435 33.40 10.26 -57.29
C HIS A 435 33.27 11.05 -58.60
N VAL A 436 32.81 12.31 -58.55
CA VAL A 436 32.74 13.19 -59.72
C VAL A 436 34.13 13.47 -60.30
N GLN A 437 35.14 13.72 -59.47
CA GLN A 437 36.52 13.94 -59.92
C GLN A 437 37.15 12.69 -60.55
N GLN A 438 36.95 11.51 -59.95
CA GLN A 438 37.43 10.24 -60.52
C GLN A 438 36.77 9.96 -61.88
N HIS A 439 35.47 10.19 -61.99
CA HIS A 439 34.73 10.00 -63.24
C HIS A 439 35.22 10.96 -64.33
N ALA A 440 35.54 12.22 -63.98
CA ALA A 440 36.12 13.19 -64.91
C ALA A 440 37.54 12.80 -65.36
N GLN A 441 38.38 12.30 -64.46
CA GLN A 441 39.74 11.82 -64.78
C GLN A 441 39.72 10.59 -65.68
N GLN A 442 38.83 9.62 -65.42
CA GLN A 442 38.66 8.45 -66.29
C GLN A 442 38.23 8.86 -67.69
N HIS A 443 37.27 9.79 -67.80
CA HIS A 443 36.82 10.30 -69.09
C HIS A 443 37.94 11.02 -69.86
N SER A 444 38.82 11.76 -69.16
CA SER A 444 39.97 12.42 -69.78
C SER A 444 41.04 11.42 -70.23
N GLN A 445 41.30 10.37 -69.45
CA GLN A 445 42.27 9.33 -69.80
C GLN A 445 41.82 8.50 -71.01
N GLN A 446 40.53 8.14 -71.07
CA GLN A 446 39.95 7.47 -72.23
C GLN A 446 40.05 8.34 -73.49
N HIS A 447 39.80 9.66 -73.36
CA HIS A 447 39.95 10.58 -74.47
C HIS A 447 41.41 10.71 -74.95
N ALA A 448 42.37 10.74 -74.02
CA ALA A 448 43.79 10.79 -74.34
C ALA A 448 44.32 9.49 -74.97
N GLN A 449 43.81 8.32 -74.55
CA GLN A 449 44.12 7.04 -75.18
C GLN A 449 43.58 6.95 -76.61
N ALA A 450 42.33 7.38 -76.83
CA ALA A 450 41.74 7.42 -78.15
C ALA A 450 42.51 8.34 -79.13
N LEU A 451 43.05 9.46 -78.64
CA LEU A 451 43.91 10.35 -79.44
C LEU A 451 45.25 9.69 -79.80
N LYS A 452 45.89 9.00 -78.85
CA LYS A 452 47.16 8.29 -79.11
C LYS A 452 46.99 7.12 -80.08
N GLU A 453 45.92 6.33 -79.96
CA GLU A 453 45.63 5.24 -80.91
C GLU A 453 45.42 5.78 -82.33
N ASN A 454 44.80 6.95 -82.46
CA ASN A 454 44.60 7.59 -83.75
C ASN A 454 45.91 8.10 -84.37
N GLU A 455 46.81 8.70 -83.55
CA GLU A 455 48.14 9.14 -84.00
C GLU A 455 49.04 7.98 -84.40
N THR A 456 49.01 6.86 -83.68
CA THR A 456 49.80 5.66 -84.05
C THR A 456 49.33 5.04 -85.35
N ASN A 457 48.02 5.00 -85.58
CA ASN A 457 47.46 4.47 -86.83
C ASN A 457 47.79 5.37 -88.03
N ASP A 458 47.81 6.70 -87.86
CA ASP A 458 48.19 7.63 -88.94
C ASP A 458 49.69 7.56 -89.25
N PHE A 459 50.54 7.37 -88.24
CA PHE A 459 51.99 7.23 -88.41
C PHE A 459 52.38 5.96 -89.18
N GLU A 460 51.75 4.81 -88.89
CA GLU A 460 51.98 3.56 -89.65
C GLU A 460 51.56 3.71 -91.13
N ALA A 461 50.47 4.43 -91.39
CA ALA A 461 50.02 4.71 -92.74
C ALA A 461 51.00 5.61 -93.53
N GLN A 462 51.65 6.57 -92.86
CA GLN A 462 52.60 7.50 -93.49
C GLN A 462 53.98 6.89 -93.73
N LEU A 463 54.46 5.99 -92.85
CA LEU A 463 55.72 5.26 -93.05
C LEU A 463 55.65 4.35 -94.28
N SER A 464 54.52 3.66 -94.44
CA SER A 464 54.27 2.79 -95.59
C SER A 464 54.38 3.54 -96.92
N LYS A 465 53.93 4.80 -96.98
CA LYS A 465 54.03 5.66 -98.17
C LYS A 465 55.43 6.23 -98.44
N SER A 466 56.26 6.40 -97.41
CA SER A 466 57.57 7.06 -97.56
C SER A 466 58.67 6.11 -98.06
N VAL A 467 58.59 4.82 -97.73
CA VAL A 467 59.54 3.80 -98.21
C VAL A 467 59.45 3.63 -99.73
N GLU A 468 58.26 3.74 -100.32
CA GLU A 468 58.09 3.68 -101.78
C GLU A 468 58.76 4.86 -102.51
N LYS A 469 58.89 6.02 -101.85
CA LYS A 469 59.34 7.27 -102.51
C LYS A 469 60.86 7.44 -102.56
N MET A 470 61.62 6.85 -101.65
CA MET A 470 63.08 7.07 -101.58
C MET A 470 63.91 6.28 -102.60
N ASN A 471 63.33 5.30 -103.30
CA ASN A 471 64.12 4.43 -104.18
C ASN A 471 64.39 5.00 -105.58
N THR A 472 63.84 6.17 -105.93
CA THR A 472 63.81 6.62 -107.34
C THR A 472 64.52 7.94 -107.62
N LEU A 473 65.01 8.66 -106.60
CA LEU A 473 65.54 10.03 -106.79
C LEU A 473 66.86 10.26 -106.05
N SER A 474 67.81 9.35 -106.21
CA SER A 474 69.22 9.62 -105.93
C SER A 474 69.97 9.60 -107.25
N LEU A 475 70.43 10.76 -107.71
CA LEU A 475 71.58 11.01 -108.60
C LEU A 475 71.27 12.22 -109.48
N THR A 476 71.64 13.42 -109.02
CA THR A 476 72.22 14.53 -109.80
C THR A 476 72.18 15.82 -108.96
N THR A 477 73.17 16.70 -108.87
CA THR A 477 74.56 16.79 -109.31
C THR A 477 75.14 18.06 -108.66
N LEU A 478 76.34 17.93 -108.07
CA LEU A 478 77.47 18.87 -108.00
C LEU A 478 77.24 20.39 -108.21
N LYS A 479 77.85 21.20 -107.32
CA LYS A 479 79.17 21.87 -107.48
C LYS A 479 79.15 23.30 -106.92
N SER A 480 80.12 23.57 -106.01
CA SER A 480 80.80 24.86 -105.73
C SER A 480 79.94 26.08 -105.39
N ALA A 481 80.35 27.01 -104.53
CA ALA A 481 81.49 27.20 -103.65
C ALA A 481 81.16 28.45 -102.82
N ASP A 482 81.78 28.52 -101.65
CA ASP A 482 82.30 29.69 -100.94
C ASP A 482 81.55 31.05 -100.89
N HIS A 483 81.29 31.46 -99.64
CA HIS A 483 81.74 32.70 -98.97
C HIS A 483 81.74 34.03 -99.78
N GLU A 484 81.27 35.18 -99.28
CA GLU A 484 81.18 35.70 -97.92
C GLU A 484 80.45 37.07 -97.95
N LYS A 485 80.03 37.53 -96.76
CA LYS A 485 79.71 38.93 -96.37
C LYS A 485 78.32 39.52 -96.65
N ARG A 486 77.51 39.43 -95.59
CA ARG A 486 76.57 40.44 -95.02
C ARG A 486 77.14 41.88 -95.06
N PRO A 487 76.35 42.98 -94.99
CA PRO A 487 75.31 43.14 -93.94
C PRO A 487 74.08 44.03 -94.24
N GLN A 488 73.13 43.95 -93.29
CA GLN A 488 72.17 44.98 -92.85
C GLN A 488 71.13 45.50 -93.87
N ALA A 489 69.92 45.90 -93.50
CA ALA A 489 69.10 45.87 -92.29
C ALA A 489 67.78 46.53 -92.69
N GLN A 490 66.89 46.67 -91.70
CA GLN A 490 65.68 47.49 -91.69
C GLN A 490 64.43 46.77 -92.21
N GLU A 491 63.30 46.79 -91.53
CA GLU A 491 62.92 47.36 -90.23
C GLU A 491 61.49 46.89 -89.93
N ALA A 492 61.10 47.03 -88.67
CA ALA A 492 59.72 47.20 -88.20
C ALA A 492 58.77 45.99 -88.25
N THR A 493 58.11 45.59 -87.16
CA THR A 493 58.22 45.90 -85.71
C THR A 493 57.41 44.84 -84.98
#